data_AF-A0A2L0B7V9-F1
#
_entry.id   AF-A0A2L0B7V9-F1
#
_cell.length_a   1.000
_cell.length_b   1.000
_cell.length_c   1.000
_cell.angle_alpha   90.00
_cell.angle_beta   90.00
_cell.angle_gamma   90.00
#
_symmetry.space_group_name_H-M   'P 1'
#
loop_
_entity.id
_entity.type
_entity.pdbx_description
1 polymer ?
#
loop_
_entity_poly.entity_id
_entity_poly.type
_entity_poly.pdbx_seq_one_letter_code
_entity_poly.pdbx_strand_id
1 'polypeptide(L)'
;FSGFDCDSDPCQNGGTCRLAEGGGYRCDCPGGISGANCEIDSFNECDSNPCRHEGICQDKLGDYVCYCPQKHNGKNCELYDPNFAGGVGHPVVIRKESNVVYQQDLELQRQQCVHHQCRLKRGNAKCDEECNTYACDFDGNDCSLGINPWANCTAPIVCWKVFMNGICDQECNNPQCLFDGRDCEKSLQPCNPIYDAYCQKHYANGLCDYGCNNAEC
;
A
#
# COMPACT_ATOMS: atom_id res chain seq x y z
N PHE A 1 38.38 -28.43 -19.39
CA PHE A 1 37.72 -27.41 -20.21
C PHE A 1 36.80 -26.63 -19.29
N SER A 2 37.03 -25.32 -19.23
CA SER A 2 36.24 -24.24 -18.58
C SER A 2 34.77 -24.61 -18.37
N GLY A 3 34.15 -24.40 -17.22
CA GLY A 3 34.02 -23.15 -16.47
C GLY A 3 32.59 -23.18 -15.92
N PHE A 4 32.32 -22.62 -14.74
CA PHE A 4 30.98 -22.69 -14.18
C PHE A 4 30.07 -21.82 -15.06
N ASP A 5 29.13 -22.43 -15.77
CA ASP A 5 28.30 -21.75 -16.78
C ASP A 5 27.44 -20.59 -16.21
N CYS A 6 27.36 -20.48 -14.88
CA CYS A 6 26.73 -19.37 -14.17
C CYS A 6 27.69 -18.23 -13.79
N ASP A 7 29.01 -18.38 -13.90
CA ASP A 7 29.99 -17.33 -13.52
C ASP A 7 29.88 -16.08 -14.41
N SER A 8 29.33 -16.22 -15.60
CA SER A 8 29.08 -15.11 -16.51
C SER A 8 27.73 -14.42 -16.28
N ASP A 9 26.99 -14.78 -15.24
CA ASP A 9 25.64 -14.29 -14.92
C ASP A 9 24.73 -14.20 -16.17
N PRO A 10 24.51 -15.31 -16.89
CA PRO A 10 23.80 -15.26 -18.17
C PRO A 10 22.31 -14.91 -18.02
N CYS A 11 21.73 -15.12 -16.85
CA CYS A 11 20.32 -14.84 -16.57
C CYS A 11 20.08 -13.35 -16.32
N GLN A 12 19.16 -12.78 -17.07
CA GLN A 12 18.80 -11.36 -17.02
C GLN A 12 17.57 -11.15 -16.13
N ASN A 13 17.27 -9.88 -15.82
CA ASN A 13 15.99 -9.46 -15.22
C ASN A 13 15.59 -10.20 -13.93
N GLY A 14 16.58 -10.50 -13.08
CA GLY A 14 16.34 -11.20 -11.81
C GLY A 14 16.20 -12.72 -11.94
N GLY A 15 16.47 -13.30 -13.12
CA GLY A 15 16.60 -14.74 -13.33
C GLY A 15 17.67 -15.37 -12.43
N THR A 16 17.37 -16.51 -11.83
CA THR A 16 18.34 -17.27 -11.02
C THR A 16 19.04 -18.32 -11.88
N CYS A 17 20.37 -18.24 -11.97
CA CYS A 17 21.16 -19.21 -12.72
C CYS A 17 21.33 -20.52 -11.93
N ARG A 18 21.12 -21.65 -12.60
CA ARG A 18 21.40 -23.01 -12.09
C ARG A 18 22.19 -23.81 -13.11
N LEU A 19 23.05 -24.71 -12.62
CA LEU A 19 23.74 -25.67 -13.48
C LEU A 19 22.75 -26.74 -13.99
N ALA A 20 22.82 -27.07 -15.27
CA ALA A 20 21.97 -28.09 -15.89
C ALA A 20 22.57 -29.50 -15.73
N GLU A 21 21.72 -30.51 -15.50
CA GLU A 21 22.16 -31.90 -15.24
C GLU A 21 22.96 -32.54 -16.40
N GLY A 22 22.91 -31.97 -17.61
CA GLY A 22 23.65 -32.43 -18.79
C GLY A 22 24.90 -31.60 -19.16
N GLY A 23 25.31 -30.65 -18.31
CA GLY A 23 26.27 -29.59 -18.64
C GLY A 23 25.57 -28.35 -19.20
N GLY A 24 26.16 -27.18 -19.01
CA GLY A 24 25.51 -25.90 -19.31
C GLY A 24 24.82 -25.27 -18.09
N TYR A 25 24.08 -24.19 -18.35
CA TYR A 25 23.24 -23.52 -17.36
C TYR A 25 21.76 -23.53 -17.78
N ARG A 26 20.91 -23.21 -16.81
CA ARG A 26 19.50 -22.90 -16.97
C ARG A 26 19.16 -21.69 -16.11
N CYS A 27 18.33 -20.80 -16.65
CA CYS A 27 17.76 -19.72 -15.88
C CYS A 27 16.37 -20.10 -15.35
N ASP A 28 16.16 -19.93 -14.06
CA ASP A 28 14.81 -19.90 -13.47
C ASP A 28 14.31 -18.47 -13.49
N CYS A 29 13.36 -18.20 -14.38
CA CYS A 29 12.83 -16.86 -14.62
C CYS A 29 11.74 -16.49 -13.60
N PRO A 30 11.74 -15.25 -13.08
CA PRO A 30 10.62 -14.66 -12.36
C PRO A 30 9.32 -14.72 -13.17
N GLY A 31 8.18 -14.64 -12.47
CA GLY A 31 6.88 -14.54 -13.13
C GLY A 31 6.83 -13.30 -14.05
N GLY A 32 6.15 -13.44 -15.19
CA GLY A 32 6.06 -12.38 -16.21
C GLY A 32 7.10 -12.51 -17.32
N ILE A 33 8.24 -13.19 -17.10
CA ILE A 33 9.32 -13.29 -18.10
C ILE A 33 9.74 -14.74 -18.38
N SER A 34 10.24 -14.98 -19.59
CA SER A 34 10.72 -16.28 -20.07
C SER A 34 11.88 -16.13 -21.06
N GLY A 35 12.26 -17.20 -21.75
CA GLY A 35 13.44 -17.25 -22.60
C GLY A 35 14.60 -18.01 -21.95
N ALA A 36 15.68 -18.18 -22.71
CA ALA A 36 16.85 -18.92 -22.21
C ALA A 36 17.55 -18.17 -21.07
N ASN A 37 17.48 -16.83 -21.13
CA ASN A 37 18.11 -15.88 -20.23
C ASN A 37 17.10 -14.96 -19.53
N CYS A 38 15.80 -15.29 -19.55
CA CYS A 38 14.72 -14.44 -19.01
C CYS A 38 14.59 -13.08 -19.73
N GLU A 39 14.81 -13.08 -21.04
CA GLU A 39 14.81 -11.91 -21.92
C GLU A 39 13.47 -11.67 -22.63
N ILE A 40 12.54 -12.63 -22.58
CA ILE A 40 11.26 -12.59 -23.28
C ILE A 40 10.16 -12.18 -22.32
N ASP A 41 9.42 -11.14 -22.69
CA ASP A 41 8.21 -10.74 -21.96
C ASP A 41 7.07 -11.71 -22.26
N SER A 42 6.53 -12.32 -21.22
CA SER A 42 5.58 -13.42 -21.33
C SER A 42 4.18 -13.05 -20.86
N PHE A 43 4.05 -11.88 -20.22
CA PHE A 43 2.81 -11.35 -19.71
C PHE A 43 2.83 -9.83 -19.86
N ASN A 44 1.73 -9.24 -20.31
CA ASN A 44 1.58 -7.78 -20.34
C ASN A 44 0.84 -7.36 -19.07
N GLU A 45 1.55 -6.80 -18.09
CA GLU A 45 0.94 -6.43 -16.82
C GLU A 45 -0.12 -5.33 -16.95
N CYS A 46 -0.07 -4.53 -18.02
CA CYS A 46 -1.05 -3.48 -18.28
C CYS A 46 -2.44 -4.00 -18.69
N ASP A 47 -2.58 -5.26 -19.12
CA ASP A 47 -3.89 -5.84 -19.48
C ASP A 47 -4.88 -5.85 -18.29
N SER A 48 -4.35 -5.82 -17.07
CA SER A 48 -5.13 -5.74 -15.83
C SER A 48 -5.61 -4.33 -15.47
N ASN A 49 -5.25 -3.30 -16.27
CA ASN A 49 -5.47 -1.88 -15.98
C ASN A 49 -5.04 -1.46 -14.55
N PRO A 50 -3.77 -1.65 -14.18
CA PRO A 50 -3.33 -1.46 -12.79
C PRO A 50 -3.26 0.01 -12.36
N CYS A 51 -3.12 0.95 -13.30
CA CYS A 51 -2.96 2.38 -13.01
C CYS A 51 -4.31 3.04 -12.66
N ARG A 52 -4.38 3.69 -11.50
CA ARG A 52 -5.56 4.40 -11.00
C ARG A 52 -5.61 5.85 -11.47
N HIS A 53 -6.76 6.50 -11.22
CA HIS A 53 -6.97 7.93 -11.44
C HIS A 53 -6.59 8.38 -12.85
N GLU A 54 -6.99 7.61 -13.88
CA GLU A 54 -6.66 7.92 -15.28
C GLU A 54 -5.14 7.88 -15.61
N GLY A 55 -4.35 7.20 -14.79
CA GLY A 55 -2.94 6.95 -15.08
C GLY A 55 -2.75 6.08 -16.32
N ILE A 56 -1.73 6.38 -17.12
CA ILE A 56 -1.42 5.64 -18.35
C ILE A 56 -0.47 4.50 -18.02
N CYS A 57 -0.87 3.26 -18.31
CA CYS A 57 -0.02 2.09 -18.13
C CYS A 57 0.93 1.90 -19.32
N GLN A 58 2.19 1.64 -19.05
CA GLN A 58 3.17 1.20 -20.02
C GLN A 58 3.79 -0.12 -19.56
N ASP A 59 3.62 -1.13 -20.41
CA ASP A 59 4.16 -2.47 -20.22
C ASP A 59 5.70 -2.47 -20.27
N LYS A 60 6.32 -3.30 -19.44
CA LYS A 60 7.76 -3.51 -19.36
C LYS A 60 8.05 -4.99 -19.14
N LEU A 61 9.27 -5.38 -19.45
CA LEU A 61 9.72 -6.75 -19.27
C LEU A 61 9.55 -7.22 -17.81
N GLY A 62 8.51 -8.02 -17.54
CA GLY A 62 8.16 -8.55 -16.23
C GLY A 62 7.66 -7.55 -15.19
N ASP A 63 7.27 -6.34 -15.61
CA ASP A 63 6.68 -5.33 -14.73
C ASP A 63 5.94 -4.27 -15.58
N TYR A 64 5.39 -3.23 -14.94
CA TYR A 64 4.79 -2.11 -15.66
C TYR A 64 5.14 -0.80 -14.99
N VAL A 65 4.94 0.28 -15.74
CA VAL A 65 5.08 1.65 -15.26
C VAL A 65 3.76 2.38 -15.46
N CYS A 66 3.25 2.98 -14.38
CA CYS A 66 2.15 3.93 -14.47
C CYS A 66 2.67 5.35 -14.65
N TYR A 67 2.11 6.08 -15.59
CA TYR A 67 2.26 7.53 -15.72
C TYR A 67 1.05 8.20 -15.08
N CYS A 68 1.25 8.72 -13.88
CA CYS A 68 0.21 9.27 -13.04
C CYS A 68 -0.07 10.75 -13.34
N PRO A 69 -1.33 11.18 -13.16
CA PRO A 69 -1.69 12.58 -13.31
C PRO A 69 -1.11 13.44 -12.18
N GLN A 70 -1.24 14.75 -12.32
CA GLN A 70 -0.88 15.69 -11.27
C GLN A 70 -1.61 15.34 -9.96
N LYS A 71 -0.89 15.45 -8.85
CA LYS A 71 -1.34 15.15 -7.49
C LYS A 71 -1.56 13.68 -7.15
N HIS A 72 -1.33 12.75 -8.07
CA HIS A 72 -1.43 11.33 -7.82
C HIS A 72 -0.09 10.64 -8.12
N ASN A 73 0.46 9.92 -7.15
CA ASN A 73 1.75 9.22 -7.21
C ASN A 73 1.58 7.79 -6.67
N GLY A 74 2.66 7.04 -6.45
CA GLY A 74 2.61 5.63 -6.11
C GLY A 74 2.81 4.74 -7.34
N LYS A 75 3.05 3.44 -7.15
CA LYS A 75 3.33 2.51 -8.27
C LYS A 75 2.14 2.47 -9.24
N ASN A 76 0.94 2.60 -8.70
CA ASN A 76 -0.35 2.51 -9.39
C ASN A 76 -1.14 3.83 -9.35
N CYS A 77 -0.49 4.97 -9.05
CA CYS A 77 -1.16 6.27 -8.89
C CYS A 77 -2.17 6.33 -7.75
N GLU A 78 -2.03 5.47 -6.74
CA GLU A 78 -2.93 5.30 -5.60
C GLU A 78 -2.75 6.37 -4.51
N LEU A 79 -1.60 7.05 -4.47
CA LEU A 79 -1.25 8.00 -3.42
C LEU A 79 -1.57 9.42 -3.83
N TYR A 80 -2.23 10.18 -2.96
CA TYR A 80 -2.43 11.61 -3.16
C TYR A 80 -1.23 12.40 -2.62
N ASP A 81 -0.53 13.10 -3.51
CA ASP A 81 0.57 14.01 -3.16
C ASP A 81 0.27 15.38 -3.79
N PRO A 82 -0.20 16.39 -3.02
CA PRO A 82 -0.61 17.68 -3.57
C PRO A 82 0.50 18.43 -4.32
N ASN A 83 1.76 18.05 -4.14
CA ASN A 83 2.93 18.67 -4.78
C ASN A 83 3.45 17.88 -6.00
N PHE A 84 2.92 16.68 -6.26
CA PHE A 84 3.38 15.87 -7.38
C PHE A 84 2.90 16.46 -8.71
N ALA A 85 3.84 16.74 -9.62
CA ALA A 85 3.57 17.39 -10.90
C ALA A 85 2.91 16.46 -11.95
N GLY A 86 2.82 15.16 -11.67
CA GLY A 86 2.47 14.13 -12.65
C GLY A 86 3.72 13.55 -13.31
N GLY A 87 3.58 12.37 -13.92
CA GLY A 87 4.67 11.63 -14.55
C GLY A 87 4.77 10.19 -14.07
N VAL A 88 5.97 9.58 -14.16
CA VAL A 88 6.18 8.20 -13.71
C VAL A 88 5.81 8.07 -12.22
N GLY A 89 4.92 7.14 -11.91
CA GLY A 89 4.55 6.77 -10.55
C GLY A 89 5.73 6.10 -9.86
N HIS A 90 6.10 6.60 -8.69
CA HIS A 90 7.20 6.05 -7.92
C HIS A 90 6.63 5.23 -6.76
N PRO A 91 7.02 3.95 -6.61
CA PRO A 91 6.70 3.23 -5.38
C PRO A 91 7.27 4.00 -4.19
N VAL A 92 6.53 4.04 -3.09
CA VAL A 92 7.06 4.55 -1.83
C VAL A 92 8.15 3.58 -1.41
N VAL A 93 9.39 3.93 -1.71
CA VAL A 93 10.53 3.23 -1.14
C VAL A 93 10.53 3.64 0.33
N ILE A 94 9.95 2.80 1.19
CA ILE A 94 10.22 2.85 2.63
C ILE A 94 11.70 2.52 2.77
N ARG A 95 12.57 3.53 2.59
CA ARG A 95 14.01 3.39 2.84
C ARG A 95 14.13 2.88 4.27
N LYS A 96 15.08 2.00 4.58
CA LYS A 96 15.41 1.62 5.97
C LYS A 96 15.75 2.84 6.87
N GLU A 97 15.95 4.02 6.27
CA GLU A 97 16.03 5.34 6.91
C GLU A 97 14.69 5.89 7.46
N SER A 98 13.55 5.28 7.12
CA SER A 98 12.21 5.63 7.60
C SER A 98 12.07 5.57 9.11
N ASN A 99 12.81 4.70 9.81
CA ASN A 99 12.86 4.71 11.27
C ASN A 99 13.44 6.02 11.83
N VAL A 100 14.41 6.63 11.13
CA VAL A 100 15.03 7.90 11.55
C VAL A 100 14.09 9.07 11.25
N VAL A 101 13.45 9.09 10.08
CA VAL A 101 12.48 10.12 9.70
C VAL A 101 11.24 10.07 10.60
N TYR A 102 10.70 8.87 10.87
CA TYR A 102 9.57 8.68 11.79
C TYR A 102 9.92 9.08 13.23
N GLN A 103 11.13 8.77 13.71
CA GLN A 103 11.58 9.21 15.03
C GLN A 103 11.73 10.73 15.10
N GLN A 104 12.31 11.35 14.07
CA GLN A 104 12.46 12.81 13.98
C GLN A 104 11.10 13.53 13.91
N ASP A 105 10.15 12.99 13.13
CA ASP A 105 8.78 13.49 13.04
C ASP A 105 8.04 13.38 14.37
N LEU A 106 8.13 12.22 15.04
CA LEU A 106 7.51 12.01 16.34
C LEU A 106 8.09 12.97 17.41
N GLU A 107 9.39 13.24 17.35
CA GLU A 107 10.07 14.15 18.28
C GLU A 107 9.69 15.62 18.02
N LEU A 108 9.52 16.00 16.76
CA LEU A 108 8.97 17.30 16.37
C LEU A 108 7.52 17.46 16.86
N GLN A 109 6.67 16.46 16.66
CA GLN A 109 5.29 16.47 17.14
C GLN A 109 5.24 16.59 18.67
N ARG A 110 6.11 15.89 19.41
CA ARG A 110 6.23 16.05 20.88
C ARG A 110 6.58 17.47 21.27
N GLN A 111 7.49 18.13 20.55
CA GLN A 111 7.84 19.54 20.79
C GLN A 111 6.64 20.45 20.51
N GLN A 112 5.89 20.20 19.43
CA GLN A 112 4.67 20.92 19.11
C GLN A 112 3.60 20.75 20.21
N CYS A 113 3.41 19.54 20.76
CA CYS A 113 2.51 19.33 21.90
C CYS A 113 2.87 20.21 23.11
N VAL A 114 4.16 20.37 23.39
CA VAL A 114 4.65 21.24 24.47
C VAL A 114 4.41 22.71 24.14
N HIS A 115 4.74 23.12 22.91
CA HIS A 115 4.56 24.49 22.42
C HIS A 115 3.09 24.94 22.49
N HIS A 116 2.16 24.10 22.03
CA HIS A 116 0.72 24.36 22.02
C HIS A 116 0.03 24.09 23.36
N GLN A 117 0.78 23.72 24.39
CA GLN A 117 0.29 23.44 25.74
C GLN A 117 -0.79 22.35 25.78
N CYS A 118 -0.68 21.33 24.92
CA CYS A 118 -1.69 20.26 24.77
C CYS A 118 -1.93 19.47 26.07
N ARG A 119 -0.99 19.49 27.01
CA ARG A 119 -1.19 18.89 28.34
C ARG A 119 -2.31 19.54 29.17
N LEU A 120 -2.61 20.82 28.93
CA LEU A 120 -3.69 21.53 29.63
C LEU A 120 -5.04 21.42 28.90
N LYS A 121 -5.00 21.02 27.63
CA LYS A 121 -6.14 20.91 26.74
C LYS A 121 -6.72 19.50 26.73
N ARG A 122 -5.87 18.46 26.81
CA ARG A 122 -6.27 17.06 26.77
C ARG A 122 -7.38 16.67 27.77
N GLY A 123 -8.33 15.86 27.32
CA GLY A 123 -9.40 15.27 28.14
C GLY A 123 -10.46 16.26 28.61
N ASN A 124 -10.63 17.38 27.91
CA ASN A 124 -11.62 18.42 28.19
C ASN A 124 -12.93 18.24 27.38
N ALA A 125 -13.05 17.17 26.59
CA ALA A 125 -14.16 16.85 25.68
C ALA A 125 -14.36 17.84 24.51
N LYS A 126 -13.33 18.62 24.18
CA LYS A 126 -13.27 19.53 23.03
C LYS A 126 -12.03 19.18 22.22
N CYS A 127 -12.20 18.75 20.98
CA CYS A 127 -11.08 18.50 20.09
C CYS A 127 -10.35 19.82 19.75
N ASP A 128 -9.15 20.00 20.27
CA ASP A 128 -8.21 21.03 19.84
C ASP A 128 -7.32 20.46 18.71
N GLU A 129 -7.57 20.89 17.46
CA GLU A 129 -6.95 20.34 16.24
C GLU A 129 -5.41 20.39 16.27
N GLU A 130 -4.81 21.43 16.88
CA GLU A 130 -3.37 21.52 17.05
C GLU A 130 -2.79 20.43 17.98
N CYS A 131 -3.64 19.78 18.77
CA CYS A 131 -3.32 18.68 19.68
C CYS A 131 -3.80 17.32 19.14
N ASN A 132 -4.43 17.30 17.95
CA ASN A 132 -4.89 16.09 17.27
C ASN A 132 -3.76 15.35 16.56
N THR A 133 -2.70 15.05 17.29
CA THR A 133 -1.57 14.26 16.79
C THR A 133 -1.36 13.05 17.68
N TYR A 134 -0.73 12.01 17.12
CA TYR A 134 -0.38 10.82 17.87
C TYR A 134 0.52 11.13 19.08
N ALA A 135 1.49 12.04 18.93
CA ALA A 135 2.38 12.43 20.03
C ALA A 135 1.66 13.13 21.19
N CYS A 136 0.49 13.71 20.96
CA CYS A 136 -0.35 14.38 21.95
C CYS A 136 -1.50 13.49 22.46
N ASP A 137 -1.50 12.19 22.17
CA ASP A 137 -2.60 11.25 22.46
C ASP A 137 -3.95 11.70 21.87
N PHE A 138 -3.96 12.30 20.66
CA PHE A 138 -5.18 12.81 20.01
C PHE A 138 -5.99 13.74 20.94
N ASP A 139 -5.30 14.69 21.56
CA ASP A 139 -5.83 15.58 22.57
C ASP A 139 -6.45 14.85 23.78
N GLY A 140 -5.76 13.81 24.27
CA GLY A 140 -6.31 12.95 25.34
C GLY A 140 -7.53 12.15 24.91
N ASN A 141 -7.61 11.82 23.62
CA ASN A 141 -8.73 11.20 22.93
C ASN A 141 -9.93 12.12 22.67
N ASP A 142 -9.89 13.42 22.97
CA ASP A 142 -11.01 14.32 22.68
C ASP A 142 -11.31 14.40 21.17
N CYS A 143 -10.29 14.24 20.33
CA CYS A 143 -10.42 14.17 18.87
C CYS A 143 -10.73 12.76 18.33
N SER A 144 -10.69 11.74 19.17
CA SER A 144 -11.00 10.34 18.82
C SER A 144 -12.26 9.83 19.54
N LEU A 145 -13.22 10.73 19.77
CA LEU A 145 -14.50 10.44 20.45
C LEU A 145 -14.35 9.91 21.88
N GLY A 146 -13.23 10.24 22.56
CA GLY A 146 -12.88 9.75 23.89
C GLY A 146 -12.43 8.29 23.93
N ILE A 147 -12.19 7.68 22.77
CA ILE A 147 -11.87 6.25 22.64
C ILE A 147 -10.45 6.13 22.09
N ASN A 148 -9.62 5.28 22.71
CA ASN A 148 -8.41 4.78 22.07
C ASN A 148 -8.83 3.59 21.18
N PRO A 149 -8.78 3.71 19.84
CA PRO A 149 -9.26 2.66 18.94
C PRO A 149 -8.49 1.33 19.07
N TRP A 150 -7.27 1.37 19.60
CA TRP A 150 -6.40 0.21 19.82
C TRP A 150 -6.34 -0.21 21.29
N ALA A 151 -7.21 0.31 22.18
CA ALA A 151 -7.20 -0.03 23.60
C ALA A 151 -7.27 -1.55 23.89
N ASN A 152 -7.97 -2.28 23.01
CA ASN A 152 -8.14 -3.73 23.13
C ASN A 152 -7.19 -4.53 22.22
N CYS A 153 -6.34 -3.86 21.44
CA CYS A 153 -5.40 -4.51 20.54
C CYS A 153 -4.26 -5.15 21.35
N THR A 154 -4.08 -6.46 21.20
CA THR A 154 -3.08 -7.27 21.93
C THR A 154 -2.00 -7.84 21.02
N ALA A 155 -1.87 -7.30 19.81
CA ALA A 155 -0.87 -7.77 18.85
C ALA A 155 0.56 -7.59 19.40
N PRO A 156 1.51 -8.46 18.99
CA PRO A 156 2.92 -8.35 19.39
C PRO A 156 3.61 -7.08 18.87
N ILE A 157 3.07 -6.49 17.80
CA ILE A 157 3.56 -5.26 17.19
C ILE A 157 2.62 -4.09 17.47
N VAL A 158 3.13 -2.89 17.22
CA VAL A 158 2.40 -1.65 17.46
C VAL A 158 1.47 -1.35 16.28
N CYS A 159 0.24 -1.88 16.30
CA CYS A 159 -0.65 -1.88 15.14
C CYS A 159 -1.02 -0.51 14.59
N TRP A 160 -1.12 0.53 15.40
CA TRP A 160 -1.41 1.88 14.89
C TRP A 160 -0.28 2.46 14.01
N LYS A 161 0.93 1.88 14.02
CA LYS A 161 2.03 2.29 13.13
C LYS A 161 1.97 1.64 11.76
N VAL A 162 1.30 0.51 11.67
CA VAL A 162 1.18 -0.28 10.43
C VAL A 162 -0.22 -0.24 9.84
N PHE A 163 -1.20 0.24 10.60
CA PHE A 163 -2.57 0.43 10.16
C PHE A 163 -2.68 1.19 8.83
N MET A 164 -3.26 0.55 7.82
CA MET A 164 -3.56 1.12 6.50
C MET A 164 -2.31 1.61 5.74
N ASN A 165 -1.18 0.90 5.91
CA ASN A 165 0.08 1.20 5.23
C ASN A 165 0.23 0.50 3.87
N GLY A 166 -0.74 -0.32 3.45
CA GLY A 166 -0.74 -1.09 2.21
C GLY A 166 0.05 -2.42 2.25
N ILE A 167 0.59 -2.80 3.41
CA ILE A 167 1.30 -4.05 3.66
C ILE A 167 0.46 -4.85 4.64
N CYS A 168 0.18 -6.11 4.30
CA CYS A 168 -0.59 -6.97 5.19
C CYS A 168 0.25 -7.46 6.38
N ASP A 169 0.03 -6.85 7.56
CA ASP A 169 0.57 -7.25 8.85
C ASP A 169 -0.44 -8.17 9.56
N GLN A 170 -0.27 -9.49 9.36
CA GLN A 170 -1.19 -10.52 9.84
C GLN A 170 -1.42 -10.48 11.36
N GLU A 171 -0.44 -10.03 12.15
CA GLU A 171 -0.60 -9.86 13.59
C GLU A 171 -1.63 -8.77 13.95
N CYS A 172 -1.80 -7.77 13.09
CA CYS A 172 -2.75 -6.67 13.25
C CYS A 172 -4.09 -6.93 12.56
N ASN A 173 -4.18 -7.98 11.75
CA ASN A 173 -5.39 -8.38 11.02
C ASN A 173 -6.41 -9.11 11.91
N ASN A 174 -6.91 -8.43 12.93
CA ASN A 174 -7.95 -8.94 13.82
C ASN A 174 -8.89 -7.80 14.25
N PRO A 175 -10.11 -8.12 14.73
CA PRO A 175 -11.11 -7.10 15.08
C PRO A 175 -10.63 -6.10 16.14
N GLN A 176 -9.85 -6.55 17.12
CA GLN A 176 -9.36 -5.72 18.22
C GLN A 176 -8.29 -4.72 17.76
N CYS A 177 -7.61 -5.01 16.66
CA CYS A 177 -6.58 -4.19 16.03
C CYS A 177 -7.07 -3.55 14.72
N LEU A 178 -8.39 -3.52 14.51
CA LEU A 178 -9.06 -2.88 13.38
C LEU A 178 -8.67 -3.46 12.00
N PHE A 179 -8.46 -4.78 11.95
CA PHE A 179 -8.15 -5.53 10.73
C PHE A 179 -7.00 -4.95 9.92
N ASP A 180 -5.98 -4.43 10.61
CA ASP A 180 -4.82 -3.82 9.99
C ASP A 180 -5.18 -2.74 8.95
N GLY A 181 -6.24 -1.96 9.21
CA GLY A 181 -6.70 -0.95 8.27
C GLY A 181 -7.18 -1.50 6.93
N ARG A 182 -7.47 -2.81 6.87
CA ARG A 182 -7.87 -3.58 5.69
C ARG A 182 -6.73 -3.86 4.71
N ASP A 183 -5.46 -3.69 5.11
CA ASP A 183 -4.29 -4.00 4.27
C ASP A 183 -4.18 -5.49 3.90
N CYS A 184 -4.75 -6.36 4.73
CA CYS A 184 -4.83 -7.80 4.49
C CYS A 184 -6.05 -8.24 3.68
N GLU A 185 -7.03 -7.36 3.44
CA GLU A 185 -8.08 -7.68 2.49
C GLU A 185 -7.49 -7.64 1.09
N LYS A 186 -7.73 -8.71 0.33
CA LYS A 186 -7.52 -8.64 -1.11
C LYS A 186 -8.43 -7.52 -1.61
N SER A 187 -7.84 -6.47 -2.19
CA SER A 187 -8.59 -5.37 -2.80
C SER A 187 -9.69 -5.95 -3.67
N LEU A 188 -10.93 -5.87 -3.18
CA LEU A 188 -12.08 -6.17 -4.02
C LEU A 188 -12.00 -5.16 -5.18
N GLN A 189 -12.20 -5.66 -6.40
CA GLN A 189 -12.32 -4.76 -7.54
C GLN A 189 -13.44 -3.76 -7.25
N PRO A 190 -13.34 -2.49 -7.67
CA PRO A 190 -14.45 -1.56 -7.49
C PRO A 190 -15.72 -2.12 -8.13
N CYS A 191 -16.89 -1.77 -7.57
CA CYS A 191 -18.19 -2.13 -8.15
C CYS A 191 -18.19 -1.80 -9.66
N ASN A 192 -18.78 -2.68 -10.46
CA ASN A 192 -18.74 -2.55 -11.92
C ASN A 192 -19.24 -1.16 -12.36
N PRO A 193 -18.44 -0.35 -13.09
CA PRO A 193 -18.78 1.03 -13.43
C PRO A 193 -20.10 1.19 -14.19
N ILE A 194 -20.54 0.16 -14.92
CA ILE A 194 -21.79 0.16 -15.67
C ILE A 194 -23.00 0.11 -14.73
N TYR A 195 -22.88 -0.61 -13.61
CA TYR A 195 -23.96 -0.84 -12.67
C TYR A 195 -23.80 -0.07 -11.36
N ASP A 196 -22.64 0.55 -11.11
CA ASP A 196 -22.36 1.32 -9.89
C ASP A 196 -23.42 2.41 -9.63
N ALA A 197 -23.77 3.19 -10.66
CA ALA A 197 -24.83 4.20 -10.56
C ALA A 197 -26.23 3.61 -10.29
N TYR A 198 -26.50 2.40 -10.79
CA TYR A 198 -27.74 1.68 -10.52
C TYR A 198 -27.76 1.19 -9.06
N CYS A 199 -26.68 0.55 -8.61
CA CYS A 199 -26.55 0.01 -7.26
C CYS A 199 -26.59 1.10 -6.20
N GLN A 200 -25.94 2.25 -6.41
CA GLN A 200 -26.02 3.40 -5.50
C GLN A 200 -27.45 3.93 -5.34
N LYS A 201 -28.22 4.01 -6.43
CA LYS A 201 -29.61 4.48 -6.40
C LYS A 201 -30.56 3.47 -5.74
N HIS A 202 -30.21 2.20 -5.76
CA HIS A 202 -31.00 1.10 -5.23
C HIS A 202 -30.50 0.57 -3.87
N TYR A 203 -29.43 1.16 -3.32
CA TYR A 203 -28.85 0.75 -2.06
C TYR A 203 -29.83 0.96 -0.89
N ALA A 204 -30.03 -0.08 -0.09
CA ALA A 204 -30.86 -0.06 1.12
C ALA A 204 -32.31 0.47 0.91
N ASN A 205 -32.86 0.32 -0.29
CA ASN A 205 -34.24 0.77 -0.61
C ASN A 205 -35.35 -0.20 -0.15
N GLY A 206 -34.99 -1.32 0.47
CA GLY A 206 -35.91 -2.37 0.93
C GLY A 206 -36.34 -3.39 -0.14
N LEU A 207 -35.76 -3.34 -1.34
CA LEU A 207 -35.95 -4.29 -2.43
C LEU A 207 -34.63 -5.04 -2.69
N CYS A 208 -34.71 -6.31 -3.10
CA CYS A 208 -33.54 -7.12 -3.39
C CYS A 208 -33.12 -6.93 -4.85
N ASP A 209 -31.93 -6.37 -5.06
CA ASP A 209 -31.32 -6.18 -6.38
C ASP A 209 -30.10 -7.11 -6.51
N TYR A 210 -30.29 -8.29 -7.12
CA TYR A 210 -29.26 -9.34 -7.18
C TYR A 210 -27.96 -8.93 -7.88
N GLY A 211 -28.02 -7.98 -8.82
CA GLY A 211 -26.85 -7.46 -9.52
C GLY A 211 -25.93 -6.59 -8.64
N CYS A 212 -26.41 -6.18 -7.46
CA CYS A 212 -25.72 -5.33 -6.50
C CYS A 212 -25.41 -6.07 -5.19
N ASN A 213 -25.58 -7.40 -5.16
CA ASN A 213 -25.43 -8.19 -3.94
C ASN A 213 -24.12 -9.00 -3.99
N ASN A 214 -22.97 -8.32 -3.91
CA ASN A 214 -21.68 -8.99 -4.18
C ASN A 214 -20.45 -8.45 -3.45
N ALA A 215 -20.45 -7.85 -2.28
CA ALA A 215 -19.22 -7.42 -1.58
C ALA A 215 -18.42 -6.27 -2.24
N GLU A 216 -18.18 -6.24 -3.55
CA GLU A 216 -17.70 -5.02 -4.23
C GLU A 216 -18.81 -3.97 -4.43
N CYS A 217 -20.05 -4.45 -4.55
CA CYS A 217 -21.34 -3.77 -4.51
C CYS A 217 -22.15 -4.39 -3.33
#